data_AF-Q12D14-F1
#
_entry.id   AF-Q12D14-F1
#
_cell.length_a   1.000
_cell.length_b   1.000
_cell.length_c   1.000
_cell.angle_alpha   90.00
_cell.angle_beta   90.00
_cell.angle_gamma   90.00
#
_symmetry.space_group_name_H-M   'P 1'
#
loop_
_entity.id
_entity.type
_entity.pdbx_description
1 polymer ?
#
loop_
_entity_poly.entity_id
_entity_poly.type
_entity_poly.pdbx_seq_one_letter_code
_entity_poly.pdbx_strand_id
1 'polypeptide(L)'
;MKRDRSAEGERRLATSEALLRKSLLEVLPAVVKTGAPLFTNSKHNLHDLPKHLIDEEAEAFLEMALACVELREHLGLVTDESVGRLFLAACEEGSSSDENRRGPRKLAEALVERLRNDG
;
A
#
# COMPACT_ATOMS: atom_id res chain seq x y z
N MET A 1 -17.27 28.25 -3.05
CA MET A 1 -16.17 27.99 -2.08
C MET A 1 -16.12 26.60 -1.43
N LYS A 2 -17.22 25.83 -1.29
CA LYS A 2 -17.12 24.40 -0.87
C LYS A 2 -16.77 23.46 -2.03
N ARG A 3 -17.28 23.73 -3.24
CA ARG A 3 -17.04 22.91 -4.45
C ARG A 3 -15.57 22.94 -4.91
N ASP A 4 -14.90 24.08 -4.85
CA ASP A 4 -13.51 24.22 -5.31
C ASP A 4 -12.53 23.41 -4.45
N ARG A 5 -12.77 23.36 -3.13
CA ARG A 5 -11.96 22.58 -2.18
C ARG A 5 -12.14 21.07 -2.35
N SER A 6 -13.37 20.62 -2.67
CA SER A 6 -13.63 19.20 -2.99
C SER A 6 -12.88 18.80 -4.25
N ALA A 7 -13.00 19.59 -5.32
CA ALA A 7 -12.34 19.31 -6.60
C ALA A 7 -10.80 19.33 -6.48
N GLU A 8 -10.24 20.21 -5.65
CA GLU A 8 -8.80 20.20 -5.36
C GLU A 8 -8.37 18.96 -4.57
N GLY A 9 -9.14 18.57 -3.54
CA GLY A 9 -8.89 17.37 -2.76
C GLY A 9 -8.95 16.10 -3.61
N GLU A 10 -9.95 15.96 -4.48
CA GLU A 10 -10.10 14.83 -5.40
C GLU A 10 -8.95 14.76 -6.41
N ARG A 11 -8.50 15.90 -6.96
CA ARG A 11 -7.30 15.94 -7.83
C ARG A 11 -6.03 15.54 -7.11
N ARG A 12 -5.86 15.99 -5.86
CA ARG A 12 -4.72 15.60 -5.02
C ARG A 12 -4.75 14.10 -4.74
N LEU A 13 -5.92 13.56 -4.38
CA LEU A 13 -6.11 12.12 -4.16
C LEU A 13 -5.76 11.33 -5.42
N ALA A 14 -6.31 11.70 -6.58
CA ALA A 14 -6.05 11.01 -7.84
C ALA A 14 -4.55 11.00 -8.18
N THR A 15 -3.86 12.13 -7.98
CA THR A 15 -2.40 12.23 -8.17
C THR A 15 -1.65 11.32 -7.21
N SER A 16 -2.00 11.32 -5.92
CA SER A 16 -1.34 10.49 -4.91
C SER A 16 -1.56 9.00 -5.15
N GLU A 17 -2.78 8.56 -5.49
CA GLU A 17 -3.08 7.17 -5.81
C GLU A 17 -2.38 6.72 -7.09
N ALA A 18 -2.32 7.57 -8.12
CA ALA A 18 -1.59 7.28 -9.34
C ALA A 18 -0.09 7.12 -9.09
N LEU A 19 0.50 8.00 -8.26
CA LEU A 19 1.90 7.91 -7.87
C LEU A 19 2.18 6.62 -7.09
N LEU A 20 1.37 6.34 -6.07
CA LEU A 20 1.49 5.11 -5.28
C LEU A 20 1.38 3.86 -6.16
N ARG A 21 0.37 3.82 -7.07
CA ARG A 21 0.20 2.71 -8.01
C ARG A 21 1.41 2.53 -8.89
N LYS A 22 1.91 3.62 -9.48
CA LYS A 22 3.08 3.59 -10.34
C LYS A 22 4.30 3.03 -9.60
N SER A 23 4.60 3.58 -8.42
CA SER A 23 5.73 3.15 -7.61
C SER A 23 5.63 1.68 -7.19
N LEU A 24 4.43 1.22 -6.80
CA LEU A 24 4.20 -0.20 -6.50
C LEU A 24 4.43 -1.09 -7.74
N LEU A 25 3.90 -0.71 -8.90
CA LEU A 25 4.08 -1.49 -10.13
C LEU A 25 5.54 -1.54 -10.61
N GLU A 26 6.36 -0.56 -10.24
CA GLU A 26 7.80 -0.54 -10.52
C GLU A 26 8.57 -1.50 -9.59
N VAL A 27 8.23 -1.53 -8.28
CA VAL A 27 8.97 -2.30 -7.26
C VAL A 27 8.50 -3.75 -7.12
N LEU A 28 7.19 -3.99 -7.17
CA LEU A 28 6.61 -5.32 -6.93
C LEU A 28 7.20 -6.44 -7.80
N PRO A 29 7.51 -6.25 -9.11
CA PRO A 29 8.16 -7.29 -9.91
C PRO A 29 9.50 -7.76 -9.35
N ALA A 30 10.27 -6.88 -8.69
CA ALA A 30 11.49 -7.25 -8.00
C ALA A 30 11.18 -8.07 -6.75
N VAL A 31 10.18 -7.66 -5.95
CA VAL A 31 9.71 -8.40 -4.76
C VAL A 31 9.24 -9.80 -5.11
N VAL A 32 8.53 -9.99 -6.22
CA VAL A 32 8.13 -11.31 -6.72
C VAL A 32 9.35 -12.22 -6.93
N LYS A 33 10.44 -11.67 -7.50
CA LYS A 33 11.67 -12.42 -7.78
C LYS A 33 12.49 -12.70 -6.52
N THR A 34 12.70 -11.68 -5.68
CA THR A 34 13.64 -11.75 -4.57
C THR A 34 12.99 -12.24 -3.28
N GLY A 35 11.73 -11.88 -3.05
CA GLY A 35 11.05 -12.01 -1.77
C GLY A 35 11.45 -10.91 -0.77
N ALA A 36 11.84 -9.73 -1.27
CA ALA A 36 12.17 -8.58 -0.42
C ALA A 36 11.04 -8.25 0.57
N PRO A 37 11.36 -7.77 1.79
CA PRO A 37 10.40 -7.59 2.88
C PRO A 37 9.55 -6.31 2.76
N LEU A 38 9.08 -5.95 1.55
CA LEU A 38 8.32 -4.71 1.28
C LEU A 38 7.08 -4.54 2.16
N PHE A 39 6.49 -5.65 2.60
CA PHE A 39 5.28 -5.67 3.42
C PHE A 39 5.55 -5.61 4.93
N THR A 40 6.83 -5.58 5.34
CA THR A 40 7.24 -5.45 6.75
C THR A 40 7.60 -4.00 7.04
N ASN A 41 6.82 -3.34 7.90
CA ASN A 41 6.99 -1.93 8.26
C ASN A 41 6.61 -1.69 9.72
N SER A 42 6.75 -0.46 10.22
CA SER A 42 6.50 -0.08 11.61
C SER A 42 5.12 -0.46 12.14
N LYS A 43 4.10 -0.54 11.27
CA LYS A 43 2.74 -0.98 11.64
C LYS A 43 2.52 -2.48 11.44
N HIS A 44 3.29 -3.12 10.58
CA HIS A 44 3.13 -4.52 10.17
C HIS A 44 4.45 -5.28 10.36
N ASN A 45 4.85 -5.48 11.62
CA ASN A 45 6.12 -6.07 12.01
C ASN A 45 5.92 -7.27 12.94
N LEU A 46 5.58 -8.43 12.35
CA LEU A 46 5.29 -9.66 13.11
C LEU A 46 6.45 -10.11 14.00
N HIS A 47 7.69 -9.80 13.62
CA HIS A 47 8.89 -10.28 14.29
C HIS A 47 9.50 -9.26 15.26
N ASP A 48 8.80 -8.14 15.52
CA ASP A 48 9.26 -7.05 16.39
C ASP A 48 10.70 -6.61 16.07
N LEU A 49 11.01 -6.54 14.78
CA LEU A 49 12.28 -6.05 14.29
C LEU A 49 12.53 -4.61 14.80
N PRO A 50 13.73 -4.30 15.31
CA PRO A 50 14.13 -2.94 15.59
C PRO A 50 13.95 -2.03 14.37
N LYS A 51 13.55 -0.76 14.60
CA LYS A 51 13.26 0.22 13.52
C LYS A 51 14.38 0.35 12.48
N HIS A 52 15.64 0.28 12.90
CA HIS A 52 16.80 0.42 11.99
C HIS A 52 17.01 -0.80 11.07
N LEU A 53 16.27 -1.89 11.28
CA LEU A 53 16.26 -3.08 10.42
C LEU A 53 15.03 -3.12 9.50
N ILE A 54 14.12 -2.17 9.63
CA ILE A 54 12.98 -2.03 8.73
C ILE A 54 13.45 -1.24 7.50
N ASP A 55 13.10 -1.73 6.32
CA ASP A 55 13.47 -1.10 5.06
C ASP A 55 12.78 0.28 4.92
N GLU A 56 13.56 1.31 4.63
CA GLU A 56 13.04 2.67 4.43
C GLU A 56 12.03 2.74 3.28
N GLU A 57 12.18 1.90 2.25
CA GLU A 57 11.23 1.81 1.14
C GLU A 57 9.87 1.29 1.63
N ALA A 58 9.86 0.29 2.53
CA ALA A 58 8.64 -0.27 3.09
C ALA A 58 7.89 0.75 3.97
N GLU A 59 8.61 1.57 4.73
CA GLU A 59 8.02 2.68 5.50
C GLU A 59 7.45 3.76 4.58
N ALA A 60 8.17 4.15 3.53
CA ALA A 60 7.69 5.14 2.57
C ALA A 60 6.38 4.69 1.91
N PHE A 61 6.27 3.42 1.52
CA PHE A 61 5.01 2.87 0.97
C PHE A 61 3.89 2.82 2.01
N LEU A 62 4.18 2.49 3.27
CA LEU A 62 3.21 2.55 4.35
C LEU A 62 2.65 3.97 4.50
N GLU A 63 3.51 4.97 4.60
CA GLU A 63 3.12 6.37 4.78
C GLU A 63 2.28 6.87 3.59
N MET A 64 2.71 6.58 2.36
CA MET A 64 1.95 6.94 1.16
C MET A 64 0.57 6.28 1.11
N ALA A 65 0.49 5.00 1.46
CA ALA A 65 -0.76 4.26 1.46
C ALA A 65 -1.75 4.78 2.51
N LEU A 66 -1.26 5.06 3.73
CA LEU A 66 -2.06 5.67 4.79
C LEU A 66 -2.57 7.04 4.37
N ALA A 67 -1.70 7.90 3.83
CA ALA A 67 -2.10 9.24 3.38
C ALA A 67 -3.17 9.20 2.28
N CYS A 68 -3.11 8.23 1.36
CA CYS A 68 -4.15 8.04 0.34
C CYS A 68 -5.49 7.65 0.98
N VAL A 69 -5.48 6.66 1.89
CA VAL A 69 -6.70 6.20 2.57
C VAL A 69 -7.31 7.33 3.42
N GLU A 70 -6.51 8.02 4.23
CA GLU A 70 -6.96 9.14 5.06
C GLU A 70 -7.59 10.27 4.22
N LEU A 71 -6.97 10.64 3.09
CA LEU A 71 -7.51 11.66 2.19
C LEU A 71 -8.83 11.20 1.56
N ARG A 72 -8.94 9.92 1.20
CA ARG A 72 -10.16 9.34 0.61
C ARG A 72 -11.31 9.30 1.61
N GLU A 73 -11.04 8.93 2.85
CA GLU A 73 -12.00 8.98 3.96
C GLU A 73 -12.45 10.41 4.24
N HIS A 74 -11.53 11.37 4.25
CA HIS A 74 -11.86 12.78 4.45
C HIS A 74 -12.78 13.35 3.36
N LEU A 75 -12.66 12.85 2.14
CA LEU A 75 -13.53 13.18 1.01
C LEU A 75 -14.85 12.40 1.00
N GLY A 76 -15.05 11.46 1.93
CA GLY A 76 -16.24 10.62 1.99
C GLY A 76 -16.34 9.60 0.86
N LEU A 77 -15.20 9.20 0.28
CA LEU A 77 -15.12 8.23 -0.82
C LEU A 77 -14.89 6.81 -0.29
N VAL A 78 -15.38 5.81 -1.02
CA VAL A 78 -15.23 4.39 -0.68
C VAL A 78 -13.76 3.97 -0.74
N THR A 79 -13.24 3.32 0.30
CA THR A 79 -11.81 3.00 0.46
C THR A 79 -11.41 1.59 0.04
N ASP A 80 -12.33 0.62 0.01
CA ASP A 80 -12.01 -0.82 -0.05
C ASP A 80 -11.20 -1.24 -1.28
N GLU A 81 -11.36 -0.53 -2.40
CA GLU A 81 -10.66 -0.79 -3.65
C GLU A 81 -9.61 0.30 -3.99
N SER A 82 -9.31 1.19 -3.03
CA SER A 82 -8.22 2.15 -3.20
C SER A 82 -6.87 1.46 -3.23
N VAL A 83 -5.93 2.01 -4.01
CA VAL A 83 -4.55 1.52 -4.11
C VAL A 83 -3.90 1.42 -2.72
N GLY A 84 -4.12 2.43 -1.88
CA GLY A 84 -3.64 2.44 -0.50
C GLY A 84 -4.20 1.28 0.32
N ARG A 85 -5.52 1.04 0.27
CA ARG A 85 -6.14 -0.05 1.02
C ARG A 85 -5.68 -1.43 0.54
N LEU A 86 -5.51 -1.61 -0.77
CA LEU A 86 -4.98 -2.85 -1.34
C LEU A 86 -3.57 -3.17 -0.83
N PHE A 87 -2.69 -2.17 -0.80
CA PHE A 87 -1.34 -2.35 -0.25
C PHE A 87 -1.37 -2.65 1.27
N LEU A 88 -2.15 -1.88 2.04
CA LEU A 88 -2.27 -2.09 3.48
C LEU A 88 -2.84 -3.47 3.83
N ALA A 89 -3.79 -3.98 3.05
CA ALA A 89 -4.32 -5.33 3.23
C ALA A 89 -3.24 -6.40 2.99
N ALA A 90 -2.32 -6.20 2.03
CA ALA A 90 -1.19 -7.09 1.83
C ALA A 90 -0.19 -7.04 3.01
N CYS A 91 0.06 -5.86 3.59
CA CYS A 91 0.85 -5.73 4.81
C CYS A 91 0.19 -6.42 6.02
N GLU A 92 -1.12 -6.26 6.18
CA GLU A 92 -1.90 -6.91 7.24
C GLU A 92 -1.82 -8.43 7.15
N GLU A 93 -1.97 -8.99 5.95
CA GLU A 93 -1.81 -10.43 5.76
C GLU A 93 -0.36 -10.90 6.01
N GLY A 94 0.64 -10.16 5.50
CA GLY A 94 2.05 -10.49 5.70
C GLY A 94 2.48 -10.49 7.17
N SER A 95 1.81 -9.68 8.00
CA SER A 95 2.02 -9.59 9.45
C SER A 95 1.06 -10.45 10.28
N SER A 96 0.18 -11.23 9.64
CA SER A 96 -0.75 -12.13 10.32
C SER A 96 -0.02 -13.27 11.05
N SER A 97 -0.63 -13.79 12.11
CA SER A 97 -0.18 -15.01 12.79
C SER A 97 -0.67 -16.29 12.10
N ASP A 98 -1.48 -16.19 11.03
CA ASP A 98 -1.96 -17.34 10.26
C ASP A 98 -0.77 -18.14 9.70
N GLU A 99 -0.80 -19.45 9.95
CA GLU A 99 0.19 -20.41 9.45
C GLU A 99 0.17 -20.52 7.91
N ASN A 100 -0.98 -20.21 7.29
CA ASN A 100 -1.19 -20.26 5.84
C ASN A 100 -0.99 -18.91 5.16
N ARG A 101 -0.53 -17.87 5.87
CA ARG A 101 -0.32 -16.54 5.28
C ARG A 101 0.58 -16.59 4.07
N ARG A 102 0.30 -15.76 3.07
CA ARG A 102 1.16 -15.65 1.89
C ARG A 102 2.48 -15.00 2.28
N GLY A 103 3.58 -15.59 1.80
CA GLY A 103 4.89 -14.94 1.85
C GLY A 103 4.99 -13.75 0.88
N PRO A 104 6.05 -12.93 0.98
CA PRO A 104 6.19 -11.66 0.26
C PRO A 104 6.06 -11.81 -1.26
N ARG A 105 6.56 -12.91 -1.85
CA ARG A 105 6.44 -13.16 -3.30
C ARG A 105 4.98 -13.30 -3.74
N LYS A 106 4.21 -14.13 -3.04
CA LYS A 106 2.79 -14.38 -3.35
C LYS A 106 1.91 -13.16 -3.06
N LEU A 107 2.22 -12.40 -2.02
CA LEU A 107 1.57 -11.12 -1.75
C LEU A 107 1.83 -10.12 -2.88
N ALA A 108 3.08 -10.02 -3.34
CA ALA A 108 3.44 -9.15 -4.46
C ALA A 108 2.79 -9.57 -5.78
N GLU A 109 2.76 -10.87 -6.10
CA GLU A 109 2.05 -11.40 -7.28
C GLU A 109 0.57 -10.99 -7.26
N ALA A 110 -0.12 -11.27 -6.15
CA ALA A 110 -1.54 -10.95 -6.00
C ALA A 110 -1.81 -9.44 -6.07
N LEU A 111 -0.93 -8.62 -5.47
CA LEU A 111 -1.07 -7.17 -5.52
C LEU A 111 -0.84 -6.63 -6.94
N VAL A 112 0.15 -7.14 -7.67
CA VAL A 112 0.38 -6.76 -9.09
C VAL A 112 -0.85 -7.07 -9.94
N GLU A 113 -1.45 -8.25 -9.78
CA GLU A 113 -2.65 -8.63 -10.52
C GLU A 113 -3.81 -7.65 -10.25
N ARG A 114 -4.09 -7.33 -8.98
CA ARG A 114 -5.14 -6.36 -8.62
C ARG A 114 -4.85 -4.97 -9.20
N LEU A 115 -3.62 -4.47 -9.04
CA LEU A 115 -3.24 -3.14 -9.53
C LEU A 115 -3.22 -3.03 -11.06
N ARG A 116 -3.16 -4.13 -11.80
CA ARG A 116 -3.28 -4.13 -13.26
C ARG A 116 -4.71 -4.22 -13.75
N ASN A 117 -5.59 -4.88 -12.98
CA ASN A 117 -6.99 -5.07 -13.34
C ASN A 117 -7.88 -3.89 -12.94
N ASP A 118 -7.49 -3.11 -11.93
CA ASP A 118 -8.22 -1.91 -11.47
C ASP A 118 -7.85 -0.65 -12.28
N GLY A 119 -7.84 -0.76 -13.62
CA GLY A 119 -7.46 0.30 -14.57
C GLY A 119 -8.59 0.72 -15.50
#